data_AF-A0A2N3DVU5-F1
#
_entry.id   AF-A0A2N3DVU5-F1
#
_cell.length_a   1.000
_cell.length_b   1.000
_cell.length_c   1.000
_cell.angle_alpha   90.00
_cell.angle_beta   90.00
_cell.angle_gamma   90.00
#
_symmetry.space_group_name_H-M   'P 1'
#
loop_
_entity.id
_entity.type
_entity.pdbx_description
1 polymer ?
#
loop_
_entity_poly.entity_id
_entity_poly.type
_entity_poly.pdbx_seq_one_letter_code
_entity_poly.pdbx_strand_id
1 'polypeptide(L)'
;MKGLFARKPLQLIMAEPEVEQHQLKRVLGPWGLISLGIGVIIGAGIFVLSGQAAATYAGPAIILSFIISAFGCALAGLCYAEFASMIPISGSAYTYAYATLGEFLAWIIGWDLVLEYLFGASTVAVGWSGYVVSFLKDFNINIPAAFCQAPFSYSLTDGWSTSGAILNCPAIFIVGLMTALLVVGIRESTRVNNFIVLVKLIVIVLF
;
A
#
# COMPACT_ATOMS: atom_id res chain seq x y z
N MET A 1 20.44 -29.98 11.36
CA MET A 1 20.21 -28.52 11.39
C MET A 1 19.93 -28.08 9.97
N LYS A 2 18.74 -27.54 9.68
CA LYS A 2 18.47 -26.96 8.35
C LYS A 2 19.41 -25.75 8.19
N GLY A 3 20.18 -25.72 7.11
CA GLY A 3 21.14 -24.63 6.86
C GLY A 3 20.43 -23.30 6.61
N LEU A 4 21.11 -22.18 6.81
CA LEU A 4 20.58 -20.82 6.60
C LEU A 4 19.94 -20.59 5.22
N PHE A 5 20.32 -21.36 4.21
CA PHE A 5 19.79 -21.29 2.84
C PHE A 5 18.78 -22.41 2.52
N ALA A 6 18.22 -23.06 3.54
CA ALA A 6 17.21 -24.09 3.34
C ALA A 6 16.00 -23.48 2.64
N ARG A 7 15.65 -24.05 1.48
CA ARG A 7 14.45 -23.69 0.74
C ARG A 7 13.28 -24.51 1.28
N LYS A 8 12.10 -23.91 1.29
CA LYS A 8 10.88 -24.65 1.61
C LYS A 8 10.40 -25.35 0.35
N PRO A 9 10.27 -26.69 0.36
CA PRO A 9 9.88 -27.43 -0.83
C PRO A 9 8.45 -27.03 -1.24
N LEU A 10 8.26 -26.85 -2.55
CA LEU A 10 6.99 -26.38 -3.14
C LEU A 10 5.80 -27.25 -2.73
N GLN A 11 5.99 -28.56 -2.57
CA GLN A 11 4.95 -29.49 -2.13
C GLN A 11 4.38 -29.13 -0.75
N LEU A 12 5.24 -28.69 0.19
CA LEU A 12 4.77 -28.27 1.50
C LEU A 12 4.03 -26.93 1.43
N ILE A 13 4.53 -25.99 0.62
CA ILE A 13 3.89 -24.68 0.40
C ILE A 13 2.49 -24.85 -0.21
N MET A 14 2.36 -25.75 -1.20
CA MET A 14 1.10 -26.03 -1.86
C MET A 14 0.10 -26.80 -0.97
N ALA A 15 0.58 -27.51 0.05
CA ALA A 15 -0.24 -28.24 1.00
C ALA A 15 -0.75 -27.37 2.18
N GLU A 16 -0.12 -26.22 2.46
CA GLU A 16 -0.55 -25.32 3.54
C GLU A 16 -2.02 -24.85 3.44
N PRO A 17 -2.55 -24.49 2.26
CA PRO A 17 -3.95 -24.13 2.09
C PRO A 17 -4.94 -25.28 2.36
N GLU A 18 -4.49 -26.54 2.33
CA GLU A 18 -5.32 -27.72 2.60
C GLU A 18 -5.39 -28.04 4.10
N VAL A 19 -4.38 -27.64 4.88
CA VAL A 19 -4.32 -27.87 6.34
C VAL A 19 -5.16 -26.82 7.10
N GLU A 20 -5.29 -25.60 6.58
CA GLU A 20 -6.21 -24.61 7.14
C GLU A 20 -7.67 -24.98 6.81
N GLN A 21 -8.39 -25.50 7.81
CA GLN A 21 -9.79 -25.98 7.73
C GLN A 21 -10.84 -24.93 7.28
N HIS A 22 -10.43 -23.74 6.85
CA HIS A 22 -11.29 -22.63 6.38
C HIS A 22 -10.91 -22.21 4.96
N GLN A 23 -11.23 -23.03 3.97
CA GLN A 23 -11.05 -22.63 2.57
C GLN A 23 -12.05 -21.53 2.18
N LEU A 24 -11.53 -20.38 1.78
CA LEU A 24 -12.32 -19.27 1.26
C LEU A 24 -12.96 -19.67 -0.08
N LYS A 25 -14.25 -19.33 -0.26
CA LYS A 25 -14.92 -19.50 -1.54
C LYS A 25 -14.21 -18.64 -2.60
N ARG A 26 -13.75 -19.26 -3.69
CA ARG A 26 -13.21 -18.56 -4.85
C ARG A 26 -14.32 -17.77 -5.55
N VAL A 27 -14.40 -16.48 -5.25
CA VAL A 27 -15.42 -15.56 -5.80
C VAL A 27 -14.84 -14.47 -6.70
N LEU A 28 -13.51 -14.34 -6.77
CA LEU A 28 -12.84 -13.37 -7.64
C LEU A 28 -12.53 -14.00 -9.00
N GLY A 29 -13.10 -13.42 -10.06
CA GLY A 29 -12.67 -13.67 -11.44
C GLY A 29 -11.56 -12.71 -11.89
N PRO A 30 -11.06 -12.84 -13.14
CA PRO A 30 -9.95 -12.03 -13.67
C PRO A 30 -10.18 -10.53 -13.55
N TRP A 31 -11.38 -10.05 -13.90
CA TRP A 31 -11.75 -8.63 -13.78
C TRP A 31 -11.79 -8.14 -12.34
N GLY A 32 -12.21 -8.99 -11.40
CA GLY A 32 -12.18 -8.68 -9.98
C GLY A 32 -10.75 -8.56 -9.45
N LEU A 33 -9.83 -9.41 -9.92
CA LEU A 33 -8.41 -9.34 -9.57
C LEU A 33 -7.74 -8.09 -10.14
N ILE A 34 -8.01 -7.74 -11.40
CA ILE A 34 -7.51 -6.51 -12.02
C ILE A 34 -8.02 -5.28 -11.26
N SER A 35 -9.33 -5.24 -10.96
CA SER A 35 -9.93 -4.14 -10.20
C SER A 35 -9.31 -4.02 -8.81
N LEU A 36 -9.09 -5.15 -8.12
CA LEU A 36 -8.41 -5.17 -6.83
C LEU A 36 -6.98 -4.63 -6.93
N GLY A 37 -6.21 -5.03 -7.94
CA GLY A 37 -4.87 -4.49 -8.20
C GLY A 37 -4.87 -2.98 -8.41
N ILE A 38 -5.74 -2.48 -9.29
CA ILE A 38 -5.89 -1.02 -9.52
C ILE A 38 -6.27 -0.29 -8.22
N GLY A 39 -7.19 -0.87 -7.44
CA GLY A 39 -7.68 -0.28 -6.19
C GLY A 39 -6.62 -0.13 -5.12
N VAL A 40 -5.66 -1.07 -5.06
CA VAL A 40 -4.53 -1.06 -4.13
C VAL A 40 -3.43 -0.10 -4.60
N ILE A 41 -3.18 0.00 -5.92
CA ILE A 41 -2.14 0.88 -6.47
C ILE A 41 -2.55 2.35 -6.41
N ILE A 42 -3.81 2.67 -6.71
CA ILE A 42 -4.30 4.05 -6.73
C ILE A 42 -4.59 4.53 -5.30
N GLY A 43 -3.77 5.46 -4.82
CA GLY A 43 -3.90 6.05 -3.48
C GLY A 43 -3.14 7.37 -3.32
N ALA A 44 -2.60 7.60 -2.13
CA ALA A 44 -1.93 8.86 -1.76
C ALA A 44 -0.77 9.24 -2.71
N GLY A 45 -0.13 8.27 -3.37
CA GLY A 45 0.95 8.54 -4.33
C GLY A 45 0.52 9.48 -5.48
N ILE A 46 -0.52 9.11 -6.23
CA ILE A 46 -0.99 9.93 -7.35
C ILE A 46 -1.72 11.20 -6.89
N PHE A 47 -2.49 11.10 -5.81
CA PHE A 47 -3.33 12.20 -5.33
C PHE A 47 -2.56 13.27 -4.54
N VAL A 48 -1.54 12.90 -3.77
CA VAL A 48 -0.81 13.82 -2.88
C VAL A 48 0.63 14.01 -3.32
N LEU A 49 1.39 12.92 -3.42
CA LEU A 49 2.84 12.99 -3.62
C LEU A 49 3.21 13.53 -5.01
N SER A 50 2.35 13.35 -6.00
CA SER A 50 2.62 13.82 -7.37
C SER A 50 2.73 15.34 -7.46
N GLY A 51 1.86 16.07 -6.75
CA GLY A 51 1.92 17.53 -6.70
C GLY A 51 3.18 18.02 -6.01
N GLN A 52 3.54 17.40 -4.87
CA GLN A 52 4.78 17.72 -4.17
C GLN A 52 6.01 17.41 -5.03
N ALA A 53 6.04 16.26 -5.71
CA ALA A 53 7.15 15.87 -6.56
C ALA A 53 7.33 16.81 -7.77
N ALA A 54 6.23 17.29 -8.34
CA ALA A 54 6.27 18.29 -9.40
C ALA A 54 6.79 19.62 -8.84
N ALA A 55 6.33 20.05 -7.67
CA ALA A 55 6.72 21.34 -7.09
C ALA A 55 8.20 21.38 -6.65
N THR A 56 8.74 20.31 -6.07
CA THR A 56 10.07 20.33 -5.44
C THR A 56 11.18 19.63 -6.22
N TYR A 57 10.86 18.70 -7.13
CA TYR A 57 11.89 17.89 -7.80
C TYR A 57 11.88 18.03 -9.33
N ALA A 58 10.76 17.71 -9.99
CA ALA A 58 10.76 17.47 -11.44
C ALA A 58 10.07 18.57 -12.26
N GLY A 59 9.26 19.44 -11.64
CA GLY A 59 8.49 20.44 -12.38
C GLY A 59 7.58 19.80 -13.44
N PRO A 60 7.40 20.46 -14.61
CA PRO A 60 6.66 19.89 -15.73
C PRO A 60 7.24 18.57 -16.26
N ALA A 61 8.52 18.28 -15.98
CA ALA A 61 9.18 17.05 -16.42
C ALA A 61 8.82 15.81 -15.58
N ILE A 62 7.93 15.93 -14.57
CA ILE A 62 7.45 14.81 -13.75
C ILE A 62 6.92 13.63 -14.58
N ILE A 63 6.37 13.90 -15.77
CA ILE A 63 5.91 12.86 -16.70
C ILE A 63 7.06 11.91 -17.09
N LEU A 64 8.27 12.44 -17.31
CA LEU A 64 9.44 11.62 -17.61
C LEU A 64 9.83 10.73 -16.42
N SER A 65 9.77 11.27 -15.19
CA SER A 65 9.98 10.49 -13.97
C SER A 65 8.96 9.35 -13.85
N PHE A 66 7.69 9.60 -14.16
CA PHE A 66 6.66 8.57 -14.17
C PHE A 66 6.87 7.50 -15.24
N ILE A 67 7.29 7.87 -16.45
CA ILE A 67 7.55 6.90 -17.52
C ILE A 67 8.68 5.95 -17.12
N ILE A 68 9.79 6.48 -16.58
CA ILE A 68 10.93 5.68 -16.13
C ILE A 68 10.52 4.76 -14.98
N SER A 69 9.79 5.30 -13.99
CA SER A 69 9.29 4.50 -12.86
C SER A 69 8.32 3.41 -13.33
N ALA A 70 7.38 3.73 -14.21
CA ALA A 70 6.42 2.77 -14.76
C ALA A 70 7.10 1.64 -15.53
N PHE A 71 8.16 1.94 -16.29
CA PHE A 71 8.94 0.91 -16.99
C PHE A 71 9.60 -0.07 -16.00
N GLY A 72 10.21 0.44 -14.92
CA GLY A 72 10.78 -0.40 -13.87
C GLY A 72 9.72 -1.27 -13.17
N CYS A 73 8.58 -0.67 -12.82
CA CYS A 73 7.46 -1.40 -12.21
C CYS A 73 6.85 -2.45 -13.16
N ALA A 74 6.81 -2.20 -14.46
CA ALA A 74 6.29 -3.16 -15.45
C ALA A 74 7.18 -4.40 -15.54
N LEU A 75 8.51 -4.23 -15.59
CA LEU A 75 9.45 -5.34 -15.59
C LEU A 75 9.35 -6.17 -14.30
N ALA A 76 9.30 -5.50 -13.14
CA ALA A 76 9.09 -6.19 -11.86
C ALA A 76 7.74 -6.92 -11.85
N GLY A 77 6.68 -6.29 -12.34
CA GLY A 77 5.34 -6.88 -12.43
C GLY A 77 5.29 -8.15 -13.27
N LEU A 78 6.06 -8.23 -14.37
CA LEU A 78 6.18 -9.45 -15.18
C LEU A 78 6.83 -10.60 -14.41
N CYS A 79 7.89 -10.33 -13.63
CA CYS A 79 8.50 -11.34 -12.76
C CYS A 79 7.51 -11.84 -11.70
N TYR A 80 6.75 -10.94 -11.09
CA TYR A 80 5.70 -11.32 -10.13
C TYR A 80 4.56 -12.12 -10.77
N ALA A 81 4.20 -11.81 -12.02
CA ALA A 81 3.20 -12.58 -12.77
C ALA A 81 3.69 -14.02 -13.03
N GLU A 82 4.97 -14.21 -13.35
CA GLU A 82 5.58 -15.53 -13.52
C GLU A 82 5.53 -16.31 -12.19
N PHE A 83 5.96 -15.72 -11.08
CA PHE A 83 5.89 -16.37 -9.76
C PHE A 83 4.47 -16.71 -9.32
N ALA A 84 3.51 -15.80 -9.50
CA ALA A 84 2.11 -16.05 -9.16
C ALA A 84 1.49 -17.19 -10.00
N SER A 85 1.97 -17.38 -11.23
CA SER A 85 1.53 -18.47 -12.10
C SER A 85 2.14 -19.83 -11.70
N MET A 86 3.38 -19.83 -11.20
CA MET A 86 4.09 -21.05 -10.75
C MET A 86 3.69 -21.49 -9.35
N ILE A 87 3.39 -20.54 -8.45
CA ILE A 87 3.13 -20.77 -7.03
C ILE A 87 1.74 -20.17 -6.71
N PRO A 88 0.64 -20.82 -7.12
CA PRO A 88 -0.73 -20.27 -7.05
C PRO A 88 -1.35 -20.39 -5.65
N ILE A 89 -0.63 -19.94 -4.64
CA ILE A 89 -1.07 -19.89 -3.25
C ILE A 89 -1.16 -18.44 -2.79
N SER A 90 -1.92 -18.20 -1.73
CA SER A 90 -1.99 -16.89 -1.08
C SER A 90 -0.64 -16.55 -0.47
N GLY A 91 0.15 -15.73 -1.15
CA GLY A 91 1.49 -15.34 -0.75
C GLY A 91 2.00 -14.13 -1.54
N SER A 92 3.06 -13.51 -1.04
CA SER A 92 3.76 -12.37 -1.68
C SER A 92 5.26 -12.68 -1.77
N ALA A 93 6.10 -11.66 -1.94
CA ALA A 93 7.55 -11.76 -2.16
C ALA A 93 8.27 -12.66 -1.15
N TYR A 94 7.88 -12.62 0.13
CA TYR A 94 8.40 -13.51 1.18
C TYR A 94 8.31 -14.99 0.79
N THR A 95 7.13 -15.42 0.35
CA THR A 95 6.86 -16.82 0.01
C THR A 95 7.66 -17.24 -1.22
N TYR A 96 7.76 -16.36 -2.22
CA TYR A 96 8.55 -16.60 -3.42
C TYR A 96 10.04 -16.70 -3.10
N ALA A 97 10.56 -15.82 -2.24
CA ALA A 97 11.94 -15.84 -1.78
C ALA A 97 12.25 -17.10 -0.95
N TYR A 98 11.33 -17.56 -0.11
CA TYR A 98 11.53 -18.79 0.66
C TYR A 98 11.63 -20.01 -0.27
N ALA A 99 10.80 -20.06 -1.30
CA ALA A 99 10.82 -21.15 -2.28
C ALA A 99 12.12 -21.15 -3.13
N THR A 100 12.65 -19.98 -3.48
CA THR A 100 13.71 -19.85 -4.49
C THR A 100 15.10 -19.54 -3.93
N LEU A 101 15.20 -18.70 -2.90
CA LEU A 101 16.45 -18.16 -2.37
C LEU A 101 16.83 -18.74 -1.00
N GLY A 102 15.84 -19.23 -0.25
CA GLY A 102 16.04 -19.88 1.05
C GLY A 102 15.69 -18.99 2.24
N GLU A 103 15.69 -19.60 3.42
CA GLU A 103 15.14 -19.04 4.66
C GLU A 103 15.75 -17.70 5.08
N PHE A 104 17.07 -17.54 5.05
CA PHE A 104 17.71 -16.30 5.49
C PHE A 104 17.33 -15.09 4.64
N LEU A 105 17.35 -15.22 3.30
CA LEU A 105 16.96 -14.14 2.39
C LEU A 105 15.47 -13.86 2.46
N ALA A 106 14.65 -14.92 2.58
CA ALA A 106 13.22 -14.77 2.79
C ALA A 106 12.92 -14.01 4.09
N TRP A 107 13.64 -14.32 5.18
CA TRP A 107 13.48 -13.62 6.46
C TRP A 107 13.81 -12.13 6.36
N ILE A 108 14.89 -11.76 5.67
CA ILE A 108 15.23 -10.35 5.41
C ILE A 108 14.09 -9.65 4.65
N ILE A 109 13.62 -10.26 3.55
CA ILE A 109 12.52 -9.71 2.75
C ILE A 109 11.22 -9.63 3.56
N GLY A 110 10.97 -10.59 4.46
CA GLY A 110 9.81 -10.57 5.34
C GLY A 110 9.82 -9.36 6.27
N TRP A 111 10.96 -9.06 6.90
CA TRP A 111 11.09 -7.88 7.75
C TRP A 111 11.04 -6.56 6.96
N ASP A 112 11.63 -6.55 5.77
CA ASP A 112 11.54 -5.41 4.85
C ASP A 112 10.07 -5.11 4.49
N LEU A 113 9.29 -6.12 4.11
CA LEU A 113 7.86 -5.98 3.82
C LEU A 113 7.06 -5.48 5.02
N VAL A 114 7.35 -5.96 6.24
CA VAL A 114 6.66 -5.49 7.46
C VAL A 114 6.89 -3.99 7.65
N LEU A 115 8.14 -3.52 7.46
CA LEU A 115 8.47 -2.10 7.54
C LEU A 115 7.83 -1.31 6.39
N GLU A 116 7.89 -1.83 5.17
CA GLU A 116 7.29 -1.21 3.99
C GLU A 116 5.79 -0.99 4.17
N TYR A 117 5.05 -2.00 4.63
CA TYR A 117 3.63 -1.87 4.90
C TYR A 117 3.32 -0.91 6.05
N LEU A 118 4.17 -0.86 7.08
CA LEU A 118 4.00 0.07 8.19
C LEU A 118 4.14 1.54 7.73
N PHE A 119 5.20 1.84 6.97
CA PHE A 119 5.42 3.18 6.41
C PHE A 119 4.41 3.53 5.32
N GLY A 120 4.02 2.55 4.50
CA GLY A 120 3.01 2.71 3.46
C GLY A 120 1.65 3.08 4.04
N ALA A 121 1.16 2.32 5.02
CA ALA A 121 -0.11 2.61 5.69
C ALA A 121 -0.11 3.99 6.36
N SER A 122 1.00 4.35 7.02
CA SER A 122 1.17 5.67 7.65
C SER A 122 1.14 6.80 6.63
N THR A 123 1.82 6.64 5.50
CA THR A 123 1.86 7.63 4.41
C THR A 123 0.47 7.85 3.80
N VAL A 124 -0.28 6.76 3.57
CA VAL A 124 -1.65 6.85 3.06
C VAL A 124 -2.57 7.56 4.05
N ALA A 125 -2.45 7.27 5.35
CA ALA A 125 -3.24 7.92 6.39
C ALA A 125 -2.96 9.44 6.49
N VAL A 126 -1.70 9.87 6.37
CA VAL A 126 -1.33 11.29 6.33
C VAL A 126 -1.88 11.97 5.07
N GLY A 127 -1.79 11.31 3.92
CA GLY A 127 -2.39 11.82 2.68
C GLY A 127 -3.90 12.01 2.80
N TRP A 128 -4.61 11.02 3.36
CA TRP A 128 -6.04 11.12 3.64
C TRP A 128 -6.37 12.25 4.61
N SER A 129 -5.59 12.41 5.68
CA SER A 129 -5.75 13.51 6.63
C SER A 129 -5.68 14.87 5.95
N GLY A 130 -4.76 15.07 4.99
CA GLY A 130 -4.64 16.33 4.26
C GLY A 130 -5.90 16.68 3.46
N TYR A 131 -6.50 15.67 2.83
CA TYR A 131 -7.78 15.83 2.11
C TYR A 131 -8.94 16.14 3.05
N VAL A 132 -9.06 15.42 4.17
CA VAL A 132 -10.15 15.65 5.13
C VAL A 132 -10.07 17.05 5.76
N VAL A 133 -8.87 17.51 6.11
CA VAL A 133 -8.68 18.86 6.66
C VAL A 133 -9.06 19.92 5.62
N SER A 134 -8.66 19.74 4.36
CA SER A 134 -9.04 20.65 3.26
C SER A 134 -10.56 20.64 3.02
N PHE A 135 -11.16 19.46 2.96
CA PHE A 135 -12.61 19.31 2.77
C PHE A 135 -13.41 19.96 3.90
N LEU A 136 -13.03 19.74 5.17
CA LEU A 136 -13.71 20.35 6.31
C LEU A 136 -13.58 21.87 6.32
N LYS A 137 -12.44 22.39 5.84
CA LYS A 137 -12.24 23.84 5.67
C LYS A 137 -13.22 24.45 4.67
N ASP A 138 -13.59 23.73 3.61
CA ASP A 138 -14.62 24.18 2.64
C ASP A 138 -16.01 24.33 3.29
N PHE A 139 -16.26 23.62 4.41
CA PHE A 139 -17.45 23.75 5.25
C PHE A 139 -17.27 24.74 6.43
N ASN A 140 -16.21 25.56 6.42
CA ASN A 140 -15.81 26.46 7.52
C ASN A 140 -15.49 25.75 8.85
N ILE A 141 -15.19 24.44 8.82
CA ILE A 141 -14.74 23.69 9.99
C ILE A 141 -13.21 23.66 10.00
N ASN A 142 -12.60 24.55 10.78
CA ASN A 142 -11.15 24.64 10.88
C ASN A 142 -10.63 23.81 12.06
N ILE A 143 -9.95 22.71 11.76
CA ILE A 143 -9.22 21.95 12.77
C ILE A 143 -7.91 22.68 13.08
N PRO A 144 -7.54 22.90 14.36
CA PRO A 144 -6.29 23.57 14.71
C PRO A 144 -5.07 22.85 14.13
N ALA A 145 -4.10 23.61 13.62
CA ALA A 145 -2.88 23.08 13.03
C ALA A 145 -2.11 22.13 13.98
N ALA A 146 -2.23 22.35 15.29
CA ALA A 146 -1.64 21.51 16.32
C ALA A 146 -2.09 20.03 16.27
N PHE A 147 -3.27 19.77 15.68
CA PHE A 147 -3.89 18.44 15.58
C PHE A 147 -3.92 17.88 14.14
N CYS A 148 -3.33 18.57 13.18
CA CYS A 148 -3.39 18.19 11.76
C CYS A 148 -2.04 17.84 11.14
N GLN A 149 -0.94 18.01 11.88
CA GLN A 149 0.41 17.80 11.37
C GLN A 149 1.23 16.92 12.30
N ALA A 150 2.31 16.35 11.75
CA ALA A 150 3.28 15.61 12.55
C ALA A 150 4.12 16.59 13.39
N PRO A 151 4.47 16.27 14.64
CA PRO A 151 5.26 17.14 15.52
C PRO A 151 6.67 17.45 14.99
N PHE A 152 7.23 16.53 14.21
CA PHE A 152 8.52 16.66 13.55
C PHE A 152 8.33 16.75 12.05
N SER A 153 8.99 17.73 11.44
CA SER A 153 9.10 17.87 9.99
C SER A 153 10.57 17.82 9.61
N TYR A 154 10.87 17.23 8.45
CA TYR A 154 12.21 17.23 7.88
C TYR A 154 12.20 18.00 6.58
N SER A 155 13.06 19.01 6.49
CA SER A 155 13.35 19.74 5.26
C SER A 155 14.79 19.50 4.82
N LEU A 156 15.03 19.41 3.51
CA LEU A 156 16.38 19.26 2.96
C LEU A 156 17.25 20.51 3.22
N THR A 157 16.64 21.68 3.41
CA THR A 157 17.34 22.96 3.66
C THR A 157 17.57 23.22 5.15
N ASP A 158 16.55 22.96 5.97
CA ASP A 158 16.52 23.38 7.38
C ASP A 158 16.70 22.21 8.36
N GLY A 159 16.85 20.98 7.85
CA GLY A 159 16.97 19.76 8.66
C GLY A 159 15.70 19.42 9.43
N TRP A 160 15.87 18.81 10.60
CA TRP A 160 14.77 18.48 11.49
C TRP A 160 14.27 19.76 12.20
N SER A 161 12.99 20.08 12.00
CA SER A 161 12.31 21.18 12.69
C SER A 161 11.06 20.70 13.41
N THR A 162 10.75 21.37 14.53
CA THR A 162 9.48 21.16 15.23
C THR A 162 8.40 21.95 14.51
N SER A 163 7.34 21.28 14.04
CA SER A 163 6.21 21.93 13.37
C SER A 163 5.33 22.74 14.33
N GLY A 164 5.52 22.58 15.64
CA GLY A 164 4.62 23.09 16.68
C GLY A 164 3.33 22.29 16.83
N ALA A 165 3.15 21.24 16.04
CA ALA A 165 2.04 20.31 16.18
C ALA A 165 2.32 19.26 17.24
N ILE A 166 1.26 18.70 17.82
CA ILE A 166 1.35 17.64 18.82
C ILE A 166 1.24 16.29 18.11
N LEU A 167 0.21 16.11 17.30
CA LEU A 167 -0.07 14.87 16.59
C LEU A 167 -1.06 15.11 15.44
N ASN A 168 -1.10 14.18 14.49
CA ASN A 168 -2.06 14.20 13.41
C ASN A 168 -3.31 13.38 13.82
N CYS A 169 -4.30 14.06 14.40
CA CYS A 169 -5.56 13.45 14.86
C CYS A 169 -6.31 12.72 13.73
N PRO A 170 -6.57 13.32 12.55
CA PRO A 170 -7.29 12.62 11.49
C PRO A 170 -6.56 11.37 10.97
N ALA A 171 -5.23 11.41 10.84
CA ALA A 171 -4.45 10.25 10.42
C ALA A 171 -4.53 9.11 11.45
N ILE A 172 -4.41 9.42 12.74
CA ILE A 172 -4.56 8.41 13.81
C ILE A 172 -5.97 7.84 13.82
N PHE A 173 -6.98 8.71 13.65
CA PHE A 173 -8.37 8.29 13.60
C PHE A 173 -8.63 7.30 12.47
N ILE A 174 -8.18 7.58 11.23
CA ILE A 174 -8.43 6.67 10.11
C ILE A 174 -7.69 5.35 10.26
N VAL A 175 -6.47 5.35 10.80
CA VAL A 175 -5.74 4.11 11.11
C VAL A 175 -6.52 3.28 12.13
N GLY A 176 -6.94 3.90 13.24
CA GLY A 176 -7.73 3.22 14.27
C GLY A 176 -9.06 2.69 13.75
N LEU A 177 -9.75 3.46 12.89
CA LEU A 177 -10.98 3.03 12.23
C LEU A 177 -10.74 1.82 11.33
N MET A 178 -9.72 1.87 10.47
CA MET A 178 -9.39 0.74 9.60
C MET A 178 -8.95 -0.49 10.40
N THR A 179 -8.18 -0.32 11.47
CA THR A 179 -7.83 -1.42 12.38
C THR A 179 -9.06 -2.03 13.03
N ALA A 180 -9.99 -1.22 13.55
CA ALA A 180 -11.23 -1.72 14.14
C ALA A 180 -12.07 -2.50 13.12
N LEU A 181 -12.19 -1.99 11.90
CA LEU A 181 -12.87 -2.66 10.80
C LEU A 181 -12.21 -4.02 10.45
N LEU A 182 -10.88 -4.08 10.39
CA LEU A 182 -10.14 -5.31 10.14
C LEU A 182 -10.32 -6.34 11.28
N VAL A 183 -10.33 -5.89 12.54
CA VAL A 183 -10.51 -6.75 13.73
C VAL A 183 -11.93 -7.32 13.80
N VAL A 184 -12.95 -6.52 13.48
CA VAL A 184 -14.35 -6.98 13.42
C VAL A 184 -14.55 -7.99 12.27
N GLY A 185 -13.68 -7.95 11.26
CA GLY A 185 -13.69 -8.87 10.13
C GLY A 185 -14.74 -8.47 9.10
N ILE A 186 -14.38 -7.56 8.19
CA ILE A 186 -15.25 -7.26 7.05
C ILE A 186 -15.15 -8.39 6.04
N ARG A 187 -16.28 -9.05 5.77
CA ARG A 187 -16.43 -9.89 4.60
C ARG A 187 -16.72 -9.00 3.39
N GLU A 188 -15.66 -8.47 2.81
CA GLU A 188 -15.77 -7.58 1.66
C GLU A 188 -16.50 -8.25 0.50
N SER A 189 -17.48 -7.55 -0.05
CA SER A 189 -18.17 -7.96 -1.26
C SER A 189 -17.36 -7.45 -2.44
N THR A 190 -16.96 -8.34 -3.37
CA THR A 190 -16.26 -7.97 -4.61
C THR A 190 -16.94 -6.81 -5.35
N ARG A 191 -18.27 -6.69 -5.22
CA ARG A 191 -19.05 -5.57 -5.80
C ARG A 191 -18.71 -4.21 -5.17
N VAL A 192 -18.53 -4.16 -3.85
CA VAL A 192 -18.17 -2.92 -3.13
C VAL A 192 -16.78 -2.46 -3.54
N ASN A 193 -15.81 -3.39 -3.59
CA ASN A 193 -14.47 -3.08 -4.07
C ASN A 193 -14.49 -2.50 -5.50
N ASN A 194 -15.16 -3.18 -6.43
CA ASN A 194 -15.23 -2.71 -7.82
C ASN A 194 -15.88 -1.33 -7.94
N PHE A 195 -16.90 -1.04 -7.13
CA PHE A 195 -17.54 0.27 -7.09
C PHE A 195 -16.57 1.37 -6.60
N ILE A 196 -15.85 1.12 -5.50
CA ILE A 196 -14.86 2.08 -4.97
C ILE A 196 -13.78 2.38 -6.01
N VAL A 197 -13.28 1.36 -6.70
CA VAL A 197 -12.27 1.51 -7.75
C VAL A 197 -12.80 2.33 -8.92
N LEU A 198 -14.04 2.07 -9.34
CA LEU A 198 -14.69 2.85 -10.39
C LEU A 198 -14.79 4.33 -10.02
N VAL A 199 -15.19 4.64 -8.78
CA VAL A 199 -15.24 6.02 -8.29
C VAL A 199 -13.85 6.67 -8.35
N LYS A 200 -12.80 5.98 -7.88
CA LYS A 200 -11.41 6.49 -7.96
C LYS A 200 -11.01 6.83 -9.40
N LEU A 201 -11.33 5.96 -10.36
CA LEU A 201 -11.00 6.18 -11.77
C LEU A 201 -11.76 7.36 -12.38
N ILE A 202 -13.06 7.50 -12.06
CA ILE A 202 -13.86 8.64 -12.52
C ILE A 202 -13.26 9.95 -11.99
N VAL A 203 -12.90 10.00 -10.71
CA VAL A 203 -12.26 11.19 -10.12
C VAL A 203 -10.97 11.50 -10.88
N ILE A 204 -10.11 10.53 -11.16
CA ILE A 204 -8.87 10.77 -11.93
C ILE A 204 -9.14 11.32 -13.33
N VAL A 205 -10.19 10.87 -14.01
CA VAL A 205 -10.50 11.37 -15.37
C VAL A 205 -11.07 12.79 -15.35
N LEU A 206 -11.72 13.18 -14.25
CA LEU A 206 -12.33 14.51 -14.10
C LEU A 206 -11.32 15.61 -13.71
N PHE A 207 -10.17 15.23 -13.15
CA PHE A 207 -9.10 16.14 -12.70
C PHE A 207 -7.89 16.11 -13.64
#